data_AF-A0A946QAY6-F1
#
_entry.id   AF-A0A946QAY6-F1
#
_cell.length_a   1.000
_cell.length_b   1.000
_cell.length_c   1.000
_cell.angle_alpha   90.00
_cell.angle_beta   90.00
_cell.angle_gamma   90.00
#
_symmetry.space_group_name_H-M   'P 1'
#
loop_
_entity.id
_entity.type
_entity.pdbx_description
1 polymer ?
#
loop_
_entity_poly.entity_id
_entity_poly.type
_entity_poly.pdbx_seq_one_letter_code
_entity_poly.pdbx_strand_id
1 'polypeptide(L)'
;MTRIPLSAVEEQRRSLQQRLELSTAEIGLTVRTTNCLEEKGIFSVKDLLHATPADLLSISNFGGKTLEEVYDALEAIGFFRTNSAVAV
;
A
#
# COMPACT_ATOMS: atom_id res chain seq x y z
N MET A 1 -28.69 -20.77 -10.83
CA MET A 1 -27.53 -19.91 -10.53
C MET A 1 -27.53 -19.68 -9.03
N THR A 2 -26.61 -20.30 -8.31
CA THR A 2 -26.51 -20.27 -6.84
C THR A 2 -26.30 -18.82 -6.39
N ARG A 3 -27.33 -18.22 -5.75
CA ARG A 3 -27.18 -17.00 -4.95
C ARG A 3 -26.49 -17.39 -3.66
N ILE A 4 -25.18 -17.51 -3.71
CA ILE A 4 -24.36 -17.62 -2.52
C ILE A 4 -24.51 -16.26 -1.81
N PRO A 5 -25.03 -16.22 -0.58
CA PRO A 5 -24.97 -15.01 0.21
C PRO A 5 -23.50 -14.73 0.45
N LEU A 6 -23.00 -13.61 -0.11
CA LEU A 6 -21.69 -13.09 0.24
C LEU A 6 -21.70 -12.90 1.76
N SER A 7 -20.96 -13.74 2.48
CA SER A 7 -20.87 -13.64 3.92
C SER A 7 -20.22 -12.28 4.23
N ALA A 8 -20.62 -11.59 5.30
CA ALA A 8 -20.08 -10.26 5.63
C ALA A 8 -18.53 -10.23 5.65
N VAL A 9 -17.91 -11.35 5.98
CA VAL A 9 -16.46 -11.56 5.95
C VAL A 9 -15.87 -11.46 4.52
N GLU A 10 -16.58 -11.96 3.52
CA GLU A 10 -16.18 -11.91 2.11
C GLU A 10 -16.32 -10.50 1.53
N GLU A 11 -17.35 -9.75 1.94
CA GLU A 11 -17.50 -8.34 1.59
C GLU A 11 -16.38 -7.50 2.20
N GLN A 12 -16.06 -7.72 3.47
CA GLN A 12 -14.92 -7.07 4.12
C GLN A 12 -13.60 -7.40 3.42
N ARG A 13 -13.41 -8.66 3.01
CA ARG A 13 -12.19 -9.09 2.29
C ARG A 13 -12.09 -8.44 0.91
N ARG A 14 -13.21 -8.36 0.16
CA ARG A 14 -13.24 -7.64 -1.13
C ARG A 14 -12.95 -6.15 -0.95
N SER A 15 -13.58 -5.52 0.04
CA SER A 15 -13.38 -4.10 0.30
C SER A 15 -11.91 -3.81 0.69
N LEU A 16 -11.28 -4.69 1.46
CA LEU A 16 -9.86 -4.61 1.75
C LEU A 16 -9.03 -4.80 0.48
N GLN A 17 -9.28 -5.84 -0.32
CA GLN A 17 -8.57 -6.11 -1.57
C GLN A 17 -8.62 -4.92 -2.53
N GLN A 18 -9.79 -4.29 -2.69
CA GLN A 18 -9.92 -3.09 -3.52
C GLN A 18 -9.02 -1.97 -3.02
N ARG A 19 -8.87 -1.82 -1.69
CA ARG A 19 -7.97 -0.82 -1.10
C ARG A 19 -6.48 -1.15 -1.30
N LEU A 20 -6.10 -2.44 -1.37
CA LEU A 20 -4.73 -2.86 -1.73
C LEU A 20 -4.40 -2.61 -3.20
N GLU A 21 -5.40 -2.69 -4.07
CA GLU A 21 -5.25 -2.46 -5.51
C GLU A 21 -5.25 -0.97 -5.88
N LEU A 22 -5.56 -0.07 -4.93
CA LEU A 22 -5.42 1.37 -5.13
C LEU A 22 -3.99 1.72 -5.51
N SER A 23 -3.86 2.62 -6.48
CA SER A 23 -2.56 3.08 -6.93
C SER A 23 -1.95 4.10 -5.97
N THR A 24 -0.62 4.21 -5.97
CA THR A 24 0.12 5.23 -5.21
C THR A 24 -0.33 6.66 -5.54
N ALA A 25 -0.84 6.87 -6.77
CA ALA A 25 -1.46 8.12 -7.20
C ALA A 25 -2.83 8.41 -6.56
N GLU A 26 -3.60 7.38 -6.20
CA GLU A 26 -4.96 7.53 -5.65
C GLU A 26 -4.96 7.80 -4.14
N ILE A 27 -3.89 7.38 -3.46
CA ILE A 27 -3.75 7.49 -2.00
C ILE A 27 -3.22 8.86 -1.54
N GLY A 28 -3.09 9.81 -2.47
CA GLY A 28 -2.74 11.19 -2.17
C GLY A 28 -1.25 11.45 -2.00
N LEU A 29 -0.38 10.57 -2.52
CA LEU A 29 1.06 10.82 -2.52
C LEU A 29 1.43 11.95 -3.46
N THR A 30 2.46 12.70 -3.09
CA THR A 30 3.01 13.74 -3.96
C THR A 30 3.57 13.13 -5.25
N VAL A 31 3.43 13.83 -6.38
CA VAL A 31 3.94 13.41 -7.71
C VAL A 31 5.40 12.95 -7.66
N ARG A 32 6.20 13.55 -6.76
CA ARG A 32 7.59 13.17 -6.52
C ARG A 32 7.69 11.76 -5.95
N THR A 33 6.96 11.49 -4.88
CA THR A 33 6.90 10.19 -4.23
C THR A 33 6.32 9.12 -5.15
N THR A 34 5.26 9.44 -5.92
CA THR A 34 4.69 8.53 -6.92
C THR A 34 5.72 8.14 -7.97
N ASN A 35 6.37 9.11 -8.61
CA ASN A 35 7.37 8.84 -9.65
C ASN A 35 8.56 8.01 -9.14
N CYS A 36 9.01 8.25 -7.89
CA CYS A 36 10.08 7.46 -7.28
C CYS A 36 9.67 6.01 -7.01
N LEU A 37 8.41 5.78 -6.65
CA LEU A 37 7.85 4.44 -6.44
C LEU A 37 7.67 3.71 -7.78
N GLU A 38 7.15 4.39 -8.80
CA GLU A 38 6.97 3.84 -10.15
C GLU A 38 8.29 3.41 -10.80
N GLU A 39 9.38 4.16 -10.57
CA GLU A 39 10.73 3.80 -11.06
C GLU A 39 11.22 2.46 -10.48
N LYS A 40 10.75 2.10 -9.28
CA LYS A 40 11.04 0.81 -8.63
C LYS A 40 10.02 -0.28 -8.98
N GLY A 41 9.04 0.05 -9.80
CA GLY A 41 7.94 -0.87 -10.16
C GLY A 41 6.84 -0.94 -9.11
N ILE A 42 6.73 0.05 -8.22
CA ILE A 42 5.70 0.12 -7.19
C ILE A 42 4.60 1.08 -7.67
N PHE A 43 3.52 0.51 -8.21
CA PHE A 43 2.39 1.27 -8.72
C PHE A 43 1.18 1.22 -7.76
N SER A 44 1.10 0.18 -6.92
CA SER A 44 -0.04 -0.07 -6.04
C SER A 44 0.35 -0.11 -4.56
N VAL A 45 -0.64 0.12 -3.69
CA VAL A 45 -0.52 -0.04 -2.23
C VAL A 45 -0.02 -1.44 -1.87
N LYS A 46 -0.47 -2.46 -2.62
CA LYS A 46 0.02 -3.84 -2.48
C LYS A 46 1.53 -3.96 -2.70
N ASP A 47 2.05 -3.37 -3.77
CA ASP A 47 3.49 -3.44 -4.07
C ASP A 47 4.29 -2.66 -3.03
N LEU A 48 3.75 -1.54 -2.56
CA LEU A 48 4.33 -0.74 -1.49
C LEU A 48 4.39 -1.49 -0.16
N LEU A 49 3.36 -2.27 0.17
CA LEU A 49 3.33 -3.16 1.34
C LEU A 49 4.33 -4.30 1.23
N HIS A 50 4.55 -4.81 0.02
CA HIS A 50 5.56 -5.82 -0.27
C HIS A 50 6.98 -5.25 -0.26
N ALA A 51 7.14 -3.96 -0.56
CA ALA A 51 8.42 -3.28 -0.51
C ALA A 51 8.95 -3.14 0.93
N THR A 52 10.27 -3.15 1.06
CA THR A 52 10.92 -2.92 2.34
C THR A 52 11.29 -1.45 2.52
N PRO A 53 11.26 -0.91 3.75
CA PRO A 53 11.70 0.44 4.04
C PRO A 53 13.14 0.64 3.62
N ALA A 54 13.99 -0.38 3.77
CA ALA A 54 15.37 -0.33 3.32
C ALA A 54 15.46 -0.12 1.80
N ASP A 55 14.57 -0.76 1.04
CA ASP A 55 14.48 -0.59 -0.41
C ASP A 55 13.99 0.81 -0.80
N LEU A 56 12.96 1.32 -0.10
CA LEU A 56 12.46 2.68 -0.28
C LEU A 56 13.51 3.74 0.09
N LEU A 57 14.19 3.58 1.21
CA LEU A 57 15.29 4.45 1.67
C LEU A 57 16.53 4.36 0.77
N SER A 58 16.66 3.31 -0.04
CA SER A 58 17.75 3.18 -1.01
C SER A 58 17.50 3.97 -2.30
N ILE A 59 16.29 4.49 -2.53
CA ILE A 59 15.98 5.28 -3.72
C ILE A 59 16.67 6.64 -3.57
N SER A 60 17.58 6.97 -4.49
CA SER A 60 18.11 8.32 -4.60
C SER A 60 16.92 9.26 -4.86
N ASN A 61 16.66 10.18 -3.93
CA ASN A 61 15.48 11.07 -3.83
C ASN A 61 14.36 10.65 -2.86
N PHE A 62 14.43 9.46 -2.23
CA PHE A 62 13.62 9.17 -1.05
C PHE A 62 14.27 9.78 0.19
N GLY A 63 13.56 10.66 0.86
CA GLY A 63 13.95 11.22 2.15
C GLY A 63 13.03 10.74 3.27
N GLY A 64 13.34 11.16 4.50
CA GLY A 64 12.47 10.90 5.66
C GLY A 64 11.04 11.43 5.45
N LYS A 65 10.90 12.60 4.79
CA LYS A 65 9.57 13.19 4.50
C LYS A 65 8.74 12.35 3.52
N THR A 66 9.32 11.91 2.40
CA THR A 66 8.57 11.10 1.42
C THR A 66 8.25 9.72 1.99
N LEU A 67 9.12 9.16 2.82
CA LEU A 67 8.86 7.92 3.54
C LEU A 67 7.69 8.07 4.53
N GLU A 68 7.66 9.18 5.26
CA GLU A 68 6.55 9.50 6.19
C GLU A 68 5.23 9.71 5.44
N GLU A 69 5.21 10.43 4.31
CA GLU A 69 4.02 10.56 3.44
C GLU A 69 3.47 9.20 2.99
N VAL A 70 4.37 8.29 2.61
CA VAL A 70 4.02 6.91 2.23
C VAL A 70 3.35 6.16 3.39
N TYR A 71 3.90 6.30 4.60
CA TYR A 71 3.32 5.67 5.78
C TYR A 71 1.98 6.27 6.17
N ASP A 72 1.85 7.59 6.14
CA ASP A 72 0.64 8.30 6.49
C ASP A 72 -0.49 7.96 5.50
N ALA A 73 -0.17 7.85 4.21
CA ALA A 73 -1.11 7.38 3.20
C ALA A 73 -1.54 5.92 3.43
N LEU A 74 -0.60 5.03 3.76
CA LEU A 74 -0.90 3.63 4.13
C LEU A 74 -1.81 3.55 5.37
N GLU A 75 -1.54 4.36 6.39
CA GLU A 75 -2.32 4.46 7.62
C GLU A 75 -3.72 5.03 7.38
N ALA A 76 -3.88 6.01 6.48
CA ALA A 76 -5.17 6.53 6.06
C ALA A 76 -6.06 5.47 5.41
N ILE A 77 -5.45 4.48 4.74
CA ILE A 77 -6.13 3.33 4.14
C ILE A 77 -6.21 2.16 5.16
N GLY A 78 -5.85 2.38 6.42
CA GLY A 78 -5.90 1.35 7.46
C GLY A 78 -4.95 0.18 7.23
N PHE A 79 -3.94 0.36 6.38
CA PHE A 79 -2.85 -0.59 6.21
C PHE A 79 -1.67 -0.13 7.05
N PHE A 80 -1.60 -0.61 8.28
CA PHE A 80 -0.38 -0.48 9.03
C PHE A 80 0.61 -1.50 8.50
N ARG A 81 1.83 -1.04 8.20
CA ARG A 81 2.98 -1.93 8.07
C ARG A 81 3.26 -2.49 9.46
N THR A 82 2.39 -3.40 9.93
CA THR A 82 2.73 -4.24 11.07
C THR A 82 4.02 -4.92 10.63
N ASN A 83 5.07 -4.70 11.41
CA ASN A 83 6.29 -5.46 11.31
C ASN A 83 5.88 -6.92 11.58
N SER A 84 5.37 -7.60 10.56
CA SER A 84 4.83 -8.94 10.68
C SER A 84 6.00 -9.90 10.69
N ALA A 85 6.59 -9.98 11.87
CA ALA A 85 7.09 -11.23 12.42
C ALA A 85 5.92 -12.13 12.87
N VAL A 86 4.70 -11.99 12.32
CA VAL A 86 3.54 -12.82 12.68
C VAL A 86 2.77 -13.23 11.42
N ALA A 87 3.42 -14.03 10.61
CA ALA A 87 2.76 -15.05 9.81
C ALA A 87 3.68 -16.27 9.80
N VAL A 88 3.18 -17.34 10.44
CA VAL A 88 3.72 -18.70 10.71
C VAL A 88 4.85 -18.86 11.72
#